data_AF-A0AAJ0GWF9-F1
#
_entry.id   AF-A0AAJ0GWF9-F1
#
_cell.length_a   1.000
_cell.length_b   1.000
_cell.length_c   1.000
_cell.angle_alpha   90.00
_cell.angle_beta   90.00
_cell.angle_gamma   90.00
#
_symmetry.space_group_name_H-M   'P 1'
#
loop_
_entity.id
_entity.type
_entity.pdbx_description
1 polymer ?
#
loop_
_entity_poly.entity_id
_entity_poly.type
_entity_poly.pdbx_seq_one_letter_code
_entity_poly.pdbx_strand_id
1 'polypeptide(L)'
;MTRRALSVLLAGVAAASACTIPTEPLSTTISYPFRAQVQNASRPEVHNKYMNLFQAGGGDQHLFIGPVGVPTYDLTLVDGVINHVPHGVRAVIGGEFSEIDHTTKLFMTGRGDPRAIFEPTYACNPDTDELQIELRFVTWQNQPAGGWICVRHAFDGGHEFRYYPPGNELVDPNRECIKVTLVVIPTTELPPQSTTFSTSTLPATSSSPSSSAPTTSPTSAYTDLTALGFRFVGCAPEERWANDGAFRTLSGASQSSDTTNTNEACAAFCAAQNFQYAGTEWSRECWCGDAVAPTRWPATTLASLEKCNYKCTGDQGQYCGGDAWLSLYERCEAGEACENVVFT
;
A
#
# COMPACT_ATOMS: atom_id res chain seq x y z
N MET A 1 23.61 34.46 60.05
CA MET A 1 24.12 34.79 58.70
C MET A 1 24.91 33.61 58.19
N THR A 2 24.34 32.76 57.34
CA THR A 2 25.11 31.77 56.55
C THR A 2 24.32 31.51 55.28
N ARG A 3 24.86 32.02 54.18
CA ARG A 3 24.35 31.91 52.80
C ARG A 3 25.00 30.70 52.13
N ARG A 4 24.22 30.03 51.27
CA ARG A 4 24.61 29.24 50.08
C ARG A 4 25.32 27.90 50.38
N ALA A 5 25.15 26.83 49.60
CA ALA A 5 24.78 26.76 48.19
C ALA A 5 23.91 25.52 47.92
N LEU A 6 22.81 25.70 47.18
CA LEU A 6 22.13 24.60 46.49
C LEU A 6 22.94 24.33 45.22
N SER A 7 23.61 23.18 45.15
CA SER A 7 24.29 22.72 43.94
C SER A 7 23.23 22.23 42.96
N VAL A 8 22.95 23.02 41.93
CA VAL A 8 22.18 22.58 40.77
C VAL A 8 23.13 21.72 39.94
N LEU A 9 22.93 20.40 39.93
CA LEU A 9 23.49 19.56 38.89
C LEU A 9 22.82 19.94 37.56
N LEU A 10 23.53 20.69 36.71
CA LEU A 10 23.23 20.72 35.29
C LEU A 10 23.54 19.31 34.75
N ALA A 11 22.51 18.49 34.58
CA ALA A 11 22.58 17.39 33.63
C ALA A 11 22.67 18.05 32.23
N GLY A 12 23.89 18.17 31.71
CA GLY A 12 24.08 18.47 30.30
C GLY A 12 23.50 17.32 29.50
N VAL A 13 22.31 17.53 28.92
CA VAL A 13 21.82 16.70 27.84
C VAL A 13 22.74 17.01 26.67
N ALA A 14 23.78 16.20 26.49
CA ALA A 14 24.50 16.16 25.24
C ALA A 14 23.50 15.64 24.20
N ALA A 15 22.87 16.55 23.46
CA ALA A 15 22.16 16.21 22.24
C ALA A 15 23.20 15.60 21.29
N ALA A 16 23.25 14.26 21.24
CA ALA A 16 23.99 13.56 20.22
C ALA A 16 23.40 13.96 18.86
N SER A 17 24.31 14.17 17.92
CA SER A 17 24.15 15.02 16.75
C SER A 17 23.12 14.48 15.74
N ALA A 18 22.06 15.25 15.52
CA ALA A 18 21.42 15.32 14.21
C ALA A 18 22.55 15.54 13.18
N CYS A 19 22.60 14.70 12.15
CA CYS A 19 23.55 14.75 11.04
C CYS A 19 24.05 16.16 10.64
N THR A 20 25.26 16.23 10.08
CA THR A 20 25.76 17.50 9.54
C THR A 20 25.05 17.81 8.22
N ILE A 21 24.22 18.87 8.21
CA ILE A 21 23.49 19.33 7.03
C ILE A 21 24.42 20.16 6.13
N PRO A 22 24.62 19.77 4.84
CA PRO A 22 25.34 20.59 3.87
C PRO A 22 24.63 21.93 3.63
N THR A 23 25.41 22.97 3.35
CA THR A 23 24.89 24.32 3.07
C THR A 23 24.60 24.58 1.60
N GLU A 24 25.16 23.75 0.71
CA GLU A 24 24.93 23.88 -0.73
C GLU A 24 23.49 23.49 -1.08
N PRO A 25 22.76 24.33 -1.84
CA PRO A 25 21.39 24.02 -2.22
C PRO A 25 21.35 22.83 -3.19
N LEU A 26 20.32 22.01 -3.05
CA LEU A 26 20.06 20.91 -3.97
C LEU A 26 19.43 21.41 -5.28
N SER A 27 19.72 20.71 -6.37
CA SER A 27 19.03 20.89 -7.65
C SER A 27 17.53 20.63 -7.50
N THR A 28 16.70 21.44 -8.15
CA THR A 28 15.25 21.16 -8.29
C THR A 28 14.95 20.01 -9.24
N THR A 29 15.98 19.41 -9.85
CA THR A 29 15.89 18.24 -10.72
C THR A 29 16.70 17.08 -10.15
N ILE A 30 16.07 15.93 -10.00
CA ILE A 30 16.63 14.64 -9.61
C ILE A 30 16.35 13.66 -10.75
N SER A 31 17.39 13.37 -11.54
CA SER A 31 17.25 12.60 -12.79
C SER A 31 17.43 11.09 -12.62
N TYR A 32 17.96 10.63 -11.47
CA TYR A 32 18.02 9.21 -11.16
C TYR A 32 16.67 8.72 -10.63
N PRO A 33 16.30 7.46 -10.90
CA PRO A 33 15.05 6.88 -10.41
C PRO A 33 15.08 6.74 -8.88
N PHE A 34 13.97 7.08 -8.24
CA PHE A 34 13.81 6.95 -6.79
C PHE A 34 12.42 6.46 -6.40
N ARG A 35 12.29 6.07 -5.13
CA ARG A 35 11.02 5.94 -4.42
C ARG A 35 10.84 7.08 -3.43
N ALA A 36 9.62 7.59 -3.31
CA ALA A 36 9.30 8.52 -2.23
C ALA A 36 8.90 7.71 -0.99
N GLN A 37 9.74 7.71 0.04
CA GLN A 37 9.40 7.19 1.36
C GLN A 37 8.64 8.26 2.14
N VAL A 38 7.63 7.85 2.89
CA VAL A 38 6.84 8.69 3.77
C VAL A 38 7.39 8.57 5.18
N GLN A 39 7.69 9.69 5.83
CA GLN A 39 8.18 9.72 7.20
C GLN A 39 7.30 10.58 8.11
N ASN A 40 6.98 10.01 9.27
CA ASN A 40 6.45 10.70 10.44
C ASN A 40 6.71 9.80 11.66
N ALA A 41 7.83 10.00 12.37
CA ALA A 41 8.24 9.14 13.49
C ALA A 41 7.21 9.07 14.63
N SER A 42 6.30 10.05 14.74
CA SER A 42 5.21 10.03 15.72
C SER A 42 3.99 9.21 15.28
N ARG A 43 3.95 8.74 14.03
CA ARG A 43 2.81 8.02 13.41
C ARG A 43 3.31 6.74 12.71
N PRO A 44 3.60 5.67 13.48
CA PRO A 44 4.18 4.42 12.96
C PRO A 44 3.38 3.77 11.82
N GLU A 45 2.08 4.03 11.74
CA GLU A 45 1.19 3.47 10.72
C GLU A 45 1.51 3.97 9.30
N VAL A 46 2.07 5.18 9.17
CA VAL A 46 2.48 5.78 7.88
C VAL A 46 3.99 5.91 7.73
N HIS A 47 4.74 5.82 8.84
CA HIS A 47 6.18 6.01 8.85
C HIS A 47 6.92 4.89 8.11
N ASN A 48 7.93 5.26 7.33
CA ASN A 48 8.80 4.39 6.56
C ASN A 48 8.05 3.51 5.53
N LYS A 49 6.83 3.92 5.18
CA LYS A 49 6.08 3.38 4.06
C LYS A 49 6.43 4.13 2.78
N TYR A 50 6.02 3.62 1.63
CA TYR A 50 6.39 4.20 0.34
C TYR A 50 5.17 4.65 -0.45
N MET A 51 5.38 5.68 -1.27
CA MET A 51 4.42 6.15 -2.25
C MET A 51 4.28 5.14 -3.39
N ASN A 52 3.04 4.76 -3.65
CA ASN A 52 2.60 3.85 -4.70
C ASN A 52 1.65 4.59 -5.65
N LEU A 53 1.56 4.09 -6.89
CA LEU A 53 0.63 4.56 -7.90
C LEU A 53 -0.55 3.64 -8.02
N PHE A 54 -1.72 4.23 -8.10
CA PHE A 54 -2.96 3.51 -8.28
C PHE A 54 -3.63 4.05 -9.54
N GLN A 55 -3.87 3.18 -10.52
CA GLN A 55 -4.53 3.61 -11.75
C GLN A 55 -5.97 4.05 -11.45
N ALA A 56 -6.24 5.33 -11.69
CA ALA A 56 -7.57 5.89 -11.69
C ALA A 56 -8.06 6.08 -13.14
N GLY A 57 -9.38 6.10 -13.34
CA GLY A 57 -9.98 6.30 -14.67
C GLY A 57 -9.45 7.55 -15.37
N GLY A 58 -9.48 7.57 -16.70
CA GLY A 58 -9.08 8.77 -17.48
C GLY A 58 -7.58 9.04 -17.53
N GLY A 59 -6.74 8.04 -17.25
CA GLY A 59 -5.26 8.13 -17.32
C GLY A 59 -4.62 8.74 -16.09
N ASP A 60 -5.37 8.90 -15.01
CA ASP A 60 -4.87 9.39 -13.74
C ASP A 60 -4.21 8.28 -12.93
N GLN A 61 -3.32 8.67 -12.04
CA GLN A 61 -2.75 7.81 -11.02
C GLN A 61 -3.00 8.47 -9.66
N HIS A 62 -3.87 7.88 -8.86
CA HIS A 62 -3.97 8.26 -7.45
C HIS A 62 -2.68 7.87 -6.73
N LEU A 63 -2.29 8.69 -5.75
CA LEU A 63 -1.15 8.41 -4.90
C LEU A 63 -1.63 7.79 -3.60
N PHE A 64 -1.03 6.66 -3.24
CA PHE A 64 -1.30 5.97 -1.97
C PHE A 64 -0.01 5.61 -1.26
N ILE A 65 -0.11 5.42 0.05
CA ILE A 65 0.92 4.73 0.81
C ILE A 65 0.73 3.22 0.67
N GLY A 66 1.83 2.51 0.43
CA GLY A 66 1.84 1.05 0.39
C GLY A 66 1.27 0.41 1.66
N PRO A 67 0.57 -0.74 1.55
CA PRO A 67 0.62 -1.66 0.42
C PRO A 67 -0.33 -1.34 -0.74
N VAL A 68 -1.23 -0.35 -0.61
CA VAL A 68 -2.19 0.00 -1.66
C VAL A 68 -1.48 0.57 -2.89
N GLY A 69 -1.90 0.17 -4.08
CA GLY A 69 -1.31 0.59 -5.35
C GLY A 69 0.00 -0.12 -5.71
N VAL A 70 0.47 0.12 -6.93
CA VAL A 70 1.71 -0.41 -7.48
C VAL A 70 2.91 0.35 -6.91
N PRO A 71 3.92 -0.34 -6.33
CA PRO A 71 5.16 0.29 -5.91
C PRO A 71 5.82 1.07 -7.04
N THR A 72 6.13 2.34 -6.78
CA THR A 72 6.96 3.16 -7.67
C THR A 72 8.43 2.79 -7.46
N TYR A 73 9.24 2.78 -8.52
CA TYR A 73 10.70 2.58 -8.45
C TYR A 73 11.50 3.54 -9.35
N ASP A 74 10.80 4.46 -9.98
CA ASP A 74 11.21 5.16 -11.19
C ASP A 74 10.63 6.58 -11.21
N LEU A 75 10.30 7.11 -10.03
CA LEU A 75 9.98 8.52 -9.88
C LEU A 75 11.22 9.35 -10.19
N THR A 76 10.99 10.52 -10.75
CA THR A 76 12.00 11.55 -10.99
C THR A 76 11.46 12.90 -10.53
N LEU A 77 12.36 13.86 -10.31
CA LEU A 77 11.98 15.24 -10.03
C LEU A 77 12.49 16.11 -11.18
N VAL A 78 11.63 16.91 -11.79
CA VAL A 78 11.99 17.84 -12.87
C VAL A 78 11.38 19.19 -12.56
N ASP A 79 12.23 20.21 -12.39
CA ASP A 79 11.83 21.57 -12.00
C ASP A 79 10.90 21.60 -10.78
N GLY A 80 11.20 20.77 -9.78
CA GLY A 80 10.44 20.65 -8.54
C GLY A 80 9.14 19.83 -8.67
N VAL A 81 8.85 19.24 -9.83
CA VAL A 81 7.64 18.42 -10.02
C VAL A 81 8.03 16.94 -10.00
N ILE A 82 7.32 16.14 -9.21
CA ILE A 82 7.49 14.68 -9.21
C ILE A 82 6.86 14.12 -10.48
N ASN A 83 7.59 13.30 -11.24
CA ASN A 83 7.15 12.69 -12.49
C ASN A 83 7.29 11.17 -12.43
N HIS A 84 6.43 10.48 -13.17
CA HIS A 84 6.52 9.05 -13.42
C HIS A 84 6.49 8.82 -14.94
N VAL A 85 7.67 8.64 -15.52
CA VAL A 85 7.88 8.65 -16.97
C VAL A 85 7.13 7.50 -17.68
N PRO A 86 7.12 6.25 -17.18
CA PRO A 86 6.44 5.17 -17.91
C PRO A 86 4.93 5.36 -18.06
N HIS A 87 4.30 6.12 -17.17
CA HIS A 87 2.88 6.49 -17.30
C HIS A 87 2.67 7.87 -17.91
N GLY A 88 3.73 8.66 -18.14
CA GLY A 88 3.61 10.03 -18.65
C GLY A 88 2.86 10.98 -17.73
N VAL A 89 2.86 10.70 -16.41
CA VAL A 89 2.11 11.46 -15.41
C VAL A 89 3.03 12.25 -14.48
N ARG A 90 2.49 13.30 -13.87
CA ARG A 90 3.20 14.20 -12.95
C ARG A 90 2.31 14.59 -11.77
N ALA A 91 2.91 14.88 -10.63
CA ALA A 91 2.20 15.25 -9.41
C ALA A 91 1.48 16.60 -9.57
N VAL A 92 0.19 16.60 -9.26
CA VAL A 92 -0.73 17.72 -9.37
C VAL A 92 -1.63 17.79 -8.14
N ILE A 93 -2.12 18.98 -7.81
CA ILE A 93 -3.12 19.17 -6.77
C ILE A 93 -4.41 19.67 -7.44
N GLY A 94 -5.54 19.08 -7.08
CA GLY A 94 -6.83 19.41 -7.67
C GLY A 94 -7.81 18.25 -7.65
N GLY A 95 -8.85 18.32 -8.48
CA GLY A 95 -9.83 17.26 -8.71
C GLY A 95 -10.83 17.04 -7.57
N GLU A 96 -10.38 17.05 -6.31
CA GLU A 96 -11.20 16.70 -5.16
C GLU A 96 -10.82 17.54 -3.92
N PHE A 97 -11.66 18.54 -3.62
CA PHE A 97 -11.61 19.36 -2.41
C PHE A 97 -12.54 18.78 -1.34
N SER A 98 -12.12 18.88 -0.07
CA SER A 98 -12.92 18.45 1.08
C SER A 98 -13.44 19.66 1.84
N GLU A 99 -14.76 19.82 1.90
CA GLU A 99 -15.43 20.88 2.67
C GLU A 99 -15.33 20.68 4.20
N ILE A 100 -14.84 19.53 4.67
CA ILE A 100 -14.75 19.21 6.10
C ILE A 100 -13.43 19.69 6.70
N ASP A 101 -12.31 19.38 6.04
CA ASP A 101 -10.95 19.63 6.51
C ASP A 101 -10.17 20.56 5.56
N HIS A 102 -10.81 21.11 4.53
CA HIS A 102 -10.22 21.99 3.51
C HIS A 102 -8.96 21.45 2.83
N THR A 103 -8.78 20.13 2.82
CA THR A 103 -7.70 19.49 2.09
C THR A 103 -8.06 19.30 0.62
N THR A 104 -7.06 19.24 -0.25
CA THR A 104 -7.24 18.98 -1.69
C THR A 104 -6.41 17.77 -2.10
N LYS A 105 -6.91 16.94 -3.01
CA LYS A 105 -6.19 15.73 -3.45
C LYS A 105 -4.86 16.07 -4.12
N LEU A 106 -3.82 15.31 -3.76
CA LEU A 106 -2.57 15.22 -4.49
C LEU A 106 -2.59 13.90 -5.26
N PHE A 107 -2.52 13.98 -6.58
CA PHE A 107 -2.53 12.81 -7.48
C PHE A 107 -1.56 13.04 -8.63
N MET A 108 -1.43 12.10 -9.57
CA MET A 108 -0.64 12.28 -10.78
C MET A 108 -1.50 12.15 -12.04
N THR A 109 -1.24 13.00 -13.02
CA THR A 109 -1.95 12.95 -14.31
C THR A 109 -1.09 13.43 -15.47
N GLY A 110 -1.45 13.01 -16.68
CA GLY A 110 -0.93 13.55 -17.94
C GLY A 110 -1.57 14.90 -18.31
N ARG A 111 -2.69 15.28 -17.67
CA ARG A 111 -3.53 16.44 -18.00
C ARG A 111 -3.03 17.77 -17.41
N GLY A 112 -3.57 18.88 -17.92
CA GLY A 112 -3.15 20.25 -17.60
C GLY A 112 -3.44 20.75 -16.19
N ASP A 113 -3.66 19.86 -15.23
CA ASP A 113 -3.93 20.18 -13.83
C ASP A 113 -2.74 20.92 -13.17
N PRO A 114 -2.99 21.79 -12.17
CA PRO A 114 -1.94 22.56 -11.50
C PRO A 114 -0.89 21.66 -10.83
N ARG A 115 0.36 21.83 -11.24
CA ARG A 115 1.48 21.00 -10.74
C ARG A 115 1.79 21.27 -9.28
N ALA A 116 2.03 20.21 -8.51
CA ALA A 116 2.58 20.31 -7.17
C ALA A 116 4.10 20.56 -7.25
N ILE A 117 4.59 21.57 -6.53
CA ILE A 117 5.97 22.02 -6.59
C ILE A 117 6.67 21.71 -5.26
N PHE A 118 7.77 20.99 -5.36
CA PHE A 118 8.63 20.56 -4.27
C PHE A 118 10.04 21.11 -4.44
N GLU A 119 10.71 21.32 -3.32
CA GLU A 119 12.10 21.72 -3.23
C GLU A 119 12.87 20.63 -2.47
N PRO A 120 13.89 20.02 -3.08
CA PRO A 120 14.76 19.09 -2.36
C PRO A 120 15.56 19.82 -1.29
N THR A 121 15.58 19.28 -0.07
CA THR A 121 16.36 19.81 1.04
C THR A 121 17.08 18.68 1.78
N TYR A 122 18.28 18.95 2.27
CA TYR A 122 18.95 18.02 3.17
C TYR A 122 18.26 18.00 4.53
N ALA A 123 18.11 16.82 5.11
CA ALA A 123 17.62 16.63 6.47
C ALA A 123 18.30 15.41 7.11
N CYS A 124 18.12 15.24 8.41
CA CYS A 124 18.58 14.05 9.12
C CYS A 124 17.44 13.07 9.23
N ASN A 125 17.71 11.80 8.93
CA ASN A 125 16.78 10.73 9.15
C ASN A 125 16.42 10.66 10.65
N PRO A 126 15.13 10.69 11.02
CA PRO A 126 14.71 10.74 12.42
C PRO A 126 14.99 9.44 13.20
N ASP A 127 15.28 8.33 12.51
CA ASP A 127 15.54 7.02 13.10
C ASP A 127 17.04 6.72 13.19
N THR A 128 17.82 7.12 12.18
CA THR A 128 19.22 6.72 12.03
C THR A 128 20.22 7.85 12.16
N ASP A 129 19.77 9.11 12.22
CA ASP A 129 20.61 10.30 12.13
C ASP A 129 21.48 10.33 10.85
N GLU A 130 21.17 9.52 9.83
CA GLU A 130 21.84 9.56 8.54
C GLU A 130 21.35 10.76 7.71
N LEU A 131 22.23 11.32 6.88
CA LEU A 131 21.85 12.40 5.96
C LEU A 131 20.90 11.86 4.88
N GLN A 132 19.77 12.52 4.66
CA GLN A 132 18.78 12.19 3.65
C GLN A 132 18.33 13.42 2.85
N ILE A 133 17.64 13.19 1.73
CA ILE A 133 17.01 14.24 0.92
C ILE A 133 15.49 14.20 1.11
N GLU A 134 14.92 15.29 1.60
CA GLU A 134 13.48 15.49 1.71
C GLU A 134 12.94 16.29 0.52
N LEU A 135 11.75 15.96 0.04
CA LEU A 135 10.99 16.77 -0.91
C LEU A 135 10.04 17.68 -0.13
N ARG A 136 10.50 18.89 0.18
CA ARG A 136 9.69 19.89 0.88
C ARG A 136 8.67 20.48 -0.09
N PHE A 137 7.39 20.43 0.27
CA PHE A 137 6.35 21.11 -0.50
C PHE A 137 6.51 22.64 -0.41
N VAL A 138 6.42 23.32 -1.56
CA VAL A 138 6.54 24.77 -1.67
C VAL A 138 5.20 25.41 -1.99
N THR A 139 4.59 24.98 -3.09
CA THR A 139 3.34 25.52 -3.62
C THR A 139 2.76 24.57 -4.66
N TRP A 140 1.62 24.95 -5.24
CA TRP A 140 1.11 24.38 -6.47
C TRP A 140 0.82 25.49 -7.47
N GLN A 141 0.78 25.13 -8.75
CA GLN A 141 0.76 26.12 -9.84
C GLN A 141 -0.38 27.14 -9.68
N ASN A 142 -0.04 28.44 -9.79
CA ASN A 142 -0.94 29.58 -9.62
C ASN A 142 -1.51 29.80 -8.21
N GLN A 143 -0.87 29.26 -7.18
CA GLN A 143 -1.32 29.36 -5.79
C GLN A 143 -0.23 29.97 -4.90
N PRO A 144 -0.60 30.64 -3.79
CA PRO A 144 0.38 31.18 -2.87
C PRO A 144 1.20 30.05 -2.23
N ALA A 145 2.48 30.34 -1.96
CA ALA A 145 3.35 29.39 -1.29
C ALA A 145 2.88 29.09 0.14
N GLY A 146 3.10 27.85 0.58
CA GLY A 146 2.78 27.40 1.92
C GLY A 146 1.89 26.16 1.93
N GLY A 147 1.52 25.73 3.14
CA GLY A 147 0.85 24.46 3.38
C GLY A 147 1.84 23.29 3.48
N TRP A 148 1.31 22.07 3.47
CA TRP A 148 2.09 20.84 3.62
C TRP A 148 1.36 19.66 2.98
N ILE A 149 2.10 18.58 2.72
CA ILE A 149 1.53 17.32 2.26
C ILE A 149 1.19 16.44 3.45
N CYS A 150 0.05 15.80 3.33
CA CYS A 150 -0.47 14.87 4.32
C CYS A 150 -1.03 13.64 3.66
N VAL A 151 -1.22 12.62 4.47
CA VAL A 151 -1.89 11.39 4.06
C VAL A 151 -3.09 11.15 4.95
N ARG A 152 -4.17 10.68 4.34
CA ARG A 152 -5.46 10.54 5.00
C ARG A 152 -6.03 9.17 4.70
N HIS A 153 -6.66 8.55 5.70
CA HIS A 153 -7.36 7.28 5.50
C HIS A 153 -8.38 7.39 4.35
N ALA A 154 -8.25 6.50 3.38
CA ALA A 154 -9.14 6.36 2.24
C ALA A 154 -10.06 5.15 2.43
N PHE A 155 -11.20 5.12 1.74
CA PHE A 155 -12.23 4.08 1.94
C PHE A 155 -11.78 2.66 1.54
N ASP A 156 -10.69 2.54 0.79
CA ASP A 156 -10.02 1.29 0.39
C ASP A 156 -9.07 0.73 1.46
N GLY A 157 -9.02 1.34 2.66
CA GLY A 157 -8.12 0.94 3.75
C GLY A 157 -6.67 1.41 3.57
N GLY A 158 -6.39 2.19 2.52
CA GLY A 158 -5.12 2.85 2.28
C GLY A 158 -5.05 4.25 2.90
N HIS A 159 -3.91 4.92 2.70
CA HIS A 159 -3.79 6.36 2.94
C HIS A 159 -3.53 7.09 1.63
N GLU A 160 -4.45 7.96 1.22
CA GLU A 160 -4.31 8.81 0.03
C GLU A 160 -3.52 10.09 0.36
N PHE A 161 -2.80 10.64 -0.62
CA PHE A 161 -2.09 11.90 -0.44
C PHE A 161 -2.99 13.13 -0.67
N ARG A 162 -2.79 14.14 0.17
CA ARG A 162 -3.55 15.38 0.18
C ARG A 162 -2.61 16.56 0.41
N TYR A 163 -3.01 17.71 -0.11
CA TYR A 163 -2.47 19.02 0.23
C TYR A 163 -3.32 19.63 1.35
N TYR A 164 -2.63 20.17 2.36
CA TYR A 164 -3.22 20.87 3.48
C TYR A 164 -2.82 22.36 3.44
N PRO A 165 -3.77 23.30 3.33
CA PRO A 165 -3.46 24.72 3.12
C PRO A 165 -2.91 25.42 4.37
N PRO A 166 -2.13 26.51 4.20
CA PRO A 166 -1.59 27.27 5.31
C PRO A 166 -2.70 27.93 6.14
N GLY A 167 -2.55 27.92 7.47
CA GLY A 167 -3.50 28.55 8.40
C GLY A 167 -4.84 27.82 8.55
N ASN A 168 -4.99 26.63 7.97
CA ASN A 168 -6.19 25.82 8.15
C ASN A 168 -6.15 25.06 9.48
N GLU A 169 -7.19 25.22 10.29
CA GLU A 169 -7.32 24.58 11.60
C GLU A 169 -8.42 23.51 11.62
N LEU A 170 -9.06 23.25 10.47
CA LEU A 170 -10.14 22.27 10.35
C LEU A 170 -9.59 20.84 10.24
N VAL A 171 -10.22 19.91 10.96
CA VAL A 171 -9.84 18.49 10.99
C VAL A 171 -11.09 17.64 10.76
N ASP A 172 -11.00 16.67 9.84
CA ASP A 172 -12.02 15.63 9.70
C ASP A 172 -11.81 14.61 10.83
N PRO A 173 -12.73 14.50 11.81
CA PRO A 173 -12.54 13.62 12.97
C PRO A 173 -12.55 12.13 12.61
N ASN A 174 -13.04 11.77 11.42
CA ASN A 174 -13.10 10.38 10.96
C ASN A 174 -11.95 10.04 10.01
N ARG A 175 -11.29 11.05 9.44
CA ARG A 175 -10.23 10.89 8.44
C ARG A 175 -9.17 11.98 8.64
N GLU A 176 -8.43 11.84 9.73
CA GLU A 176 -7.32 12.75 10.04
C GLU A 176 -6.33 12.82 8.87
N CYS A 177 -5.91 14.04 8.50
CA CYS A 177 -4.82 14.22 7.55
C CYS A 177 -3.47 14.27 8.30
N ILE A 178 -2.77 13.14 8.31
CA ILE A 178 -1.50 12.97 9.00
C ILE A 178 -0.42 13.70 8.21
N LYS A 179 0.22 14.70 8.81
CA LYS A 179 1.36 15.41 8.20
C LYS A 179 2.49 14.43 7.94
N VAL A 180 3.10 14.52 6.76
CA VAL A 180 4.23 13.65 6.40
C VAL A 180 5.36 14.41 5.73
N THR A 181 6.56 13.87 5.88
CA THR A 181 7.72 14.20 5.07
C THR A 181 7.84 13.19 3.93
N LEU A 182 8.19 13.67 2.74
CA LEU A 182 8.56 12.80 1.61
C LEU A 182 10.08 12.75 1.51
N VAL A 183 10.66 11.56 1.51
CA VAL A 183 12.10 11.33 1.42
C VAL A 183 12.43 10.63 0.12
N VAL A 184 13.46 11.10 -0.57
CA VAL A 184 13.99 10.50 -1.78
C VAL A 184 14.86 9.31 -1.40
N ILE A 185 14.44 8.11 -1.78
CA ILE A 185 15.25 6.89 -1.66
C ILE A 185 15.67 6.45 -3.06
N PRO A 186 16.94 6.66 -3.47
CA PRO A 186 17.46 6.17 -4.74
C PRO A 186 17.18 4.68 -4.90
N THR A 187 16.71 4.28 -6.09
CA THR A 187 16.36 2.87 -6.33
C THR A 187 17.55 1.92 -6.22
N THR A 188 18.78 2.44 -6.38
CA THR A 188 20.03 1.71 -6.19
C THR A 188 20.37 1.43 -4.72
N GLU A 189 19.83 2.21 -3.78
CA GLU A 189 20.03 2.02 -2.33
C GLU A 189 19.03 1.03 -1.74
N LEU A 190 17.93 0.79 -2.46
CA LEU A 190 17.01 -0.27 -2.10
C LEU A 190 17.71 -1.61 -2.31
N PRO A 191 17.49 -2.58 -1.40
CA PRO A 191 18.02 -3.92 -1.59
C PRO A 191 17.63 -4.40 -2.99
N PRO A 192 18.59 -4.96 -3.77
CA PRO A 192 18.26 -5.53 -5.07
C PRO A 192 17.12 -6.51 -4.85
N GLN A 193 16.10 -6.48 -5.72
CA GLN A 193 15.09 -7.54 -5.73
C GLN A 193 15.84 -8.85 -6.03
N SER A 194 16.19 -9.57 -4.98
CA SER A 194 16.90 -10.84 -5.01
C SER A 194 16.16 -11.77 -4.08
N THR A 195 15.28 -12.55 -4.68
CA THR A 195 14.72 -13.79 -4.16
C THR A 195 15.85 -14.82 -4.05
N THR A 196 16.73 -14.67 -3.06
CA THR A 196 17.74 -15.68 -2.74
C THR A 196 17.63 -16.06 -1.27
N PHE A 197 16.79 -17.04 -0.98
CA PHE A 197 16.85 -17.77 0.28
C PHE A 197 17.81 -18.95 0.13
N SER A 198 18.91 -18.87 0.89
CA SER A 198 19.92 -19.91 0.99
C SER A 198 19.34 -21.17 1.65
N THR A 199 19.41 -22.29 0.95
CA THR A 199 19.00 -23.61 1.44
C THR A 199 20.12 -24.20 2.30
N SER A 200 19.95 -24.21 3.62
CA SER A 200 20.74 -25.06 4.53
C SER A 200 20.25 -26.50 4.38
N THR A 201 21.11 -27.35 3.82
CA THR A 201 20.90 -28.77 3.62
C THR A 201 21.33 -29.57 4.84
N LEU A 202 20.43 -30.38 5.41
CA LEU A 202 20.78 -31.60 6.15
C LEU A 202 19.74 -32.70 5.86
N PRO A 203 20.13 -33.99 5.93
CA PRO A 203 19.49 -35.06 5.19
C PRO A 203 18.29 -35.68 5.92
N ALA A 204 17.36 -36.20 5.11
CA ALA A 204 16.22 -36.96 5.56
C ALA A 204 16.65 -38.30 6.18
N THR A 205 16.11 -38.61 7.36
CA THR A 205 15.98 -39.98 7.86
C THR A 205 14.57 -40.21 8.39
N SER A 206 13.99 -41.30 7.90
CA SER A 206 12.63 -41.78 8.12
C SER A 206 12.42 -42.39 9.51
N SER A 207 11.27 -42.10 10.13
CA SER A 207 10.47 -43.09 10.87
C SER A 207 9.13 -42.50 11.33
N SER A 208 8.05 -43.26 11.13
CA SER A 208 6.66 -42.97 11.52
C SER A 208 6.40 -43.09 13.04
N PRO A 209 5.13 -43.08 13.51
CA PRO A 209 4.47 -41.96 14.14
C PRO A 209 4.37 -42.11 15.67
N SER A 210 4.25 -41.01 16.39
CA SER A 210 3.66 -41.03 17.74
C SER A 210 2.95 -39.71 18.02
N SER A 211 1.69 -39.87 18.36
CA SER A 211 0.72 -38.85 18.71
C SER A 211 1.07 -38.16 20.03
N SER A 212 1.12 -36.83 20.00
CA SER A 212 0.89 -36.00 21.18
C SER A 212 0.44 -34.60 20.75
N ALA A 213 -0.87 -34.38 20.89
CA ALA A 213 -1.63 -33.15 21.11
C ALA A 213 -1.42 -31.90 20.19
N PRO A 214 -2.50 -31.21 19.81
CA PRO A 214 -2.49 -30.22 18.75
C PRO A 214 -1.91 -28.89 19.26
N THR A 215 -0.89 -28.39 18.55
CA THR A 215 -0.67 -26.94 18.51
C THR A 215 -1.56 -26.44 17.38
N THR A 216 -2.62 -25.72 17.76
CA THR A 216 -3.61 -25.12 16.86
C THR A 216 -2.94 -24.14 15.90
N SER A 217 -2.57 -24.62 14.72
CA SER A 217 -2.60 -23.83 13.49
C SER A 217 -4.03 -23.35 13.27
N PRO A 218 -4.29 -22.13 12.73
CA PRO A 218 -5.64 -21.73 12.40
C PRO A 218 -6.15 -22.64 11.27
N THR A 219 -6.95 -23.63 11.64
CA THR A 219 -7.66 -24.48 10.69
C THR A 219 -8.60 -23.59 9.87
N SER A 220 -8.33 -23.54 8.57
CA SER A 220 -9.19 -23.11 7.45
C SER A 220 -9.62 -21.64 7.38
N ALA A 221 -8.71 -20.66 7.42
CA ALA A 221 -9.07 -19.30 6.99
C ALA A 221 -9.33 -19.20 5.46
N TYR A 222 -8.79 -20.12 4.67
CA TYR A 222 -8.95 -20.21 3.23
C TYR A 222 -8.67 -21.65 2.74
N THR A 223 -8.96 -21.93 1.47
CA THR A 223 -8.72 -23.23 0.83
C THR A 223 -7.38 -23.20 0.10
N ASP A 224 -6.50 -24.18 0.33
CA ASP A 224 -5.21 -24.23 -0.36
C ASP A 224 -5.36 -24.81 -1.77
N LEU A 225 -5.15 -23.97 -2.79
CA LEU A 225 -5.25 -24.34 -4.21
C LEU A 225 -3.88 -24.43 -4.91
N THR A 226 -2.78 -24.39 -4.17
CA THR A 226 -1.42 -24.33 -4.75
C THR A 226 -1.11 -25.53 -5.65
N ALA A 227 -1.64 -26.71 -5.32
CA ALA A 227 -1.56 -27.91 -6.16
C ALA A 227 -2.31 -27.79 -7.51
N LEU A 228 -3.27 -26.87 -7.61
CA LEU A 228 -3.98 -26.52 -8.84
C LEU A 228 -3.35 -25.32 -9.57
N GLY A 229 -2.20 -24.83 -9.09
CA GLY A 229 -1.51 -23.68 -9.67
C GLY A 229 -2.17 -22.34 -9.34
N PHE A 230 -2.89 -22.23 -8.22
CA PHE A 230 -3.44 -20.98 -7.72
C PHE A 230 -2.99 -20.72 -6.28
N ARG A 231 -2.50 -19.52 -6.01
CA ARG A 231 -2.23 -19.07 -4.64
C ARG A 231 -3.40 -18.25 -4.11
N PHE A 232 -3.71 -18.43 -2.82
CA PHE A 232 -4.63 -17.57 -2.11
C PHE A 232 -3.97 -16.22 -1.81
N VAL A 233 -4.63 -15.14 -2.24
CA VAL A 233 -4.15 -13.76 -2.11
C VAL A 233 -4.72 -13.10 -0.87
N GLY A 234 -6.00 -13.36 -0.56
CA GLY A 234 -6.69 -12.79 0.59
C GLY A 234 -8.18 -12.56 0.34
N CYS A 235 -8.80 -11.86 1.28
CA CYS A 235 -10.20 -11.48 1.20
C CYS A 235 -10.35 -10.04 0.68
N ALA A 236 -10.75 -9.91 -0.58
CA ALA A 236 -10.79 -8.66 -1.34
C ALA A 236 -12.17 -7.99 -1.22
N PRO A 237 -12.29 -6.68 -0.94
CA PRO A 237 -13.60 -6.03 -0.84
C PRO A 237 -14.21 -5.79 -2.23
N GLU A 238 -15.52 -5.99 -2.35
CA GLU A 238 -16.34 -5.52 -3.47
C GLU A 238 -16.95 -4.16 -3.10
N GLU A 239 -16.97 -3.20 -4.04
CA GLU A 239 -17.54 -1.89 -3.74
C GLU A 239 -18.96 -1.75 -4.28
N ARG A 240 -19.96 -1.86 -3.39
CA ARG A 240 -21.39 -1.77 -3.74
C ARG A 240 -21.84 -0.41 -4.32
N TRP A 241 -21.03 0.65 -4.25
CA TRP A 241 -21.44 2.03 -4.56
C TRP A 241 -20.38 2.91 -5.26
N ALA A 242 -19.42 2.31 -5.96
CA ALA A 242 -18.37 3.07 -6.62
C ALA A 242 -18.89 3.84 -7.86
N ASN A 243 -18.57 5.14 -7.94
CA ASN A 243 -18.73 5.95 -9.16
C ASN A 243 -17.50 5.87 -10.08
N ASP A 244 -16.61 4.88 -9.88
CA ASP A 244 -15.29 4.74 -10.53
C ASP A 244 -15.27 3.80 -11.75
N GLY A 245 -16.44 3.28 -12.15
CA GLY A 245 -16.66 2.70 -13.48
C GLY A 245 -16.59 1.17 -13.60
N ALA A 246 -16.23 0.43 -12.55
CA ALA A 246 -16.40 -1.03 -12.51
C ALA A 246 -16.98 -1.47 -11.16
N PHE A 247 -18.22 -1.97 -11.17
CA PHE A 247 -18.94 -2.42 -9.96
C PHE A 247 -18.34 -3.67 -9.28
N ARG A 248 -17.38 -4.36 -9.90
CA ARG A 248 -16.86 -5.68 -9.44
C ARG A 248 -15.35 -5.69 -9.30
N THR A 249 -14.84 -6.47 -8.34
CA THR A 249 -13.38 -6.69 -8.12
C THR A 249 -12.73 -7.35 -9.30
N LEU A 250 -13.41 -8.34 -9.86
CA LEU A 250 -13.03 -9.06 -11.07
C LEU A 250 -14.15 -8.86 -12.10
N SER A 251 -13.80 -8.33 -13.28
CA SER A 251 -14.76 -7.89 -14.31
C SER A 251 -14.77 -8.75 -15.58
N GLY A 252 -14.11 -9.91 -15.55
CA GLY A 252 -14.08 -10.89 -16.63
C GLY A 252 -15.29 -11.81 -16.64
N ALA A 253 -15.08 -13.11 -16.87
CA ALA A 253 -16.15 -14.09 -16.86
C ALA A 253 -16.69 -14.35 -15.45
N SER A 254 -17.96 -14.79 -15.36
CA SER A 254 -18.59 -15.13 -14.09
C SER A 254 -19.56 -16.29 -14.24
N GLN A 255 -19.76 -17.06 -13.17
CA GLN A 255 -20.82 -18.05 -13.05
C GLN A 255 -21.34 -18.11 -11.61
N SER A 256 -22.51 -18.73 -11.41
CA SER A 256 -23.05 -18.97 -10.07
C SER A 256 -23.70 -20.34 -9.99
N SER A 257 -23.58 -21.00 -8.84
CA SER A 257 -24.23 -22.27 -8.55
C SER A 257 -24.68 -22.36 -7.10
N ASP A 258 -25.97 -22.58 -6.88
CA ASP A 258 -26.56 -22.74 -5.55
C ASP A 258 -26.21 -24.07 -4.88
N THR A 259 -25.55 -25.01 -5.59
CA THR A 259 -25.30 -26.37 -5.09
C THR A 259 -23.89 -26.89 -5.31
N THR A 260 -23.11 -26.29 -6.21
CA THR A 260 -21.82 -26.86 -6.64
C THR A 260 -20.66 -25.87 -6.67
N ASN A 261 -20.82 -24.67 -6.10
CA ASN A 261 -19.71 -23.71 -6.08
C ASN A 261 -18.67 -24.12 -5.02
N THR A 262 -17.40 -24.20 -5.40
CA THR A 262 -16.24 -24.36 -4.51
C THR A 262 -15.09 -23.49 -5.02
N ASN A 263 -14.05 -23.29 -4.20
CA ASN A 263 -12.87 -22.53 -4.64
C ASN A 263 -12.17 -23.22 -5.81
N GLU A 264 -12.04 -24.55 -5.79
CA GLU A 264 -11.45 -25.36 -6.86
C GLU A 264 -12.26 -25.23 -8.16
N ALA A 265 -13.58 -25.35 -8.07
CA ALA A 265 -14.46 -25.25 -9.23
C ALA A 265 -14.38 -23.87 -9.88
N CYS A 266 -14.26 -22.81 -9.05
CA CYS A 266 -14.11 -21.46 -9.54
C CYS A 266 -12.74 -21.24 -10.22
N ALA A 267 -11.65 -21.65 -9.57
CA ALA A 267 -10.31 -21.56 -10.14
C ALA A 267 -10.20 -22.33 -11.47
N ALA A 268 -10.77 -23.54 -11.55
CA ALA A 268 -10.80 -24.33 -12.77
C ALA A 268 -11.60 -23.65 -13.90
N PHE A 269 -12.74 -23.04 -13.59
CA PHE A 269 -13.55 -22.29 -14.56
C PHE A 269 -12.80 -21.07 -15.11
N CYS A 270 -12.15 -20.30 -14.24
CA CYS A 270 -11.37 -19.13 -14.66
C CYS A 270 -10.12 -19.52 -15.45
N ALA A 271 -9.43 -20.58 -15.03
CA ALA A 271 -8.27 -21.12 -15.75
C ALA A 271 -8.64 -21.62 -17.16
N ALA A 272 -9.77 -22.32 -17.31
CA ALA A 272 -10.25 -22.78 -18.62
C ALA A 272 -10.53 -21.63 -19.61
N GLN A 273 -10.75 -20.42 -19.08
CA GLN A 273 -10.96 -19.19 -19.85
C GLN A 273 -9.70 -18.30 -19.92
N ASN A 274 -8.56 -18.82 -19.46
CA ASN A 274 -7.26 -18.16 -19.44
C ASN A 274 -7.13 -16.93 -18.53
N PHE A 275 -8.06 -16.69 -17.61
CA PHE A 275 -7.96 -15.58 -16.65
C PHE A 275 -6.85 -15.80 -15.62
N GLN A 276 -6.24 -14.69 -15.17
CA GLN A 276 -5.19 -14.70 -14.14
C GLN A 276 -5.73 -14.80 -12.71
N TYR A 277 -6.92 -14.25 -12.46
CA TYR A 277 -7.54 -14.24 -11.14
C TYR A 277 -8.85 -15.00 -11.14
N ALA A 278 -9.11 -15.66 -10.03
CA ALA A 278 -10.36 -16.30 -9.70
C ALA A 278 -10.79 -15.85 -8.30
N GLY A 279 -12.07 -15.68 -8.08
CA GLY A 279 -12.55 -15.51 -6.72
C GLY A 279 -14.02 -15.78 -6.55
N THR A 280 -14.33 -16.29 -5.38
CA THR A 280 -15.70 -16.66 -5.01
C THR A 280 -16.33 -15.59 -4.13
N GLU A 281 -17.60 -15.31 -4.36
CA GLU A 281 -18.41 -14.39 -3.55
C GLU A 281 -19.72 -15.04 -3.12
N TRP A 282 -20.29 -14.54 -2.03
CA TRP A 282 -21.67 -14.82 -1.63
C TRP A 282 -22.03 -16.32 -1.64
N SER A 283 -21.11 -17.19 -1.20
CA SER A 283 -21.23 -18.67 -1.19
C SER A 283 -21.28 -19.36 -2.56
N ARG A 284 -22.00 -18.77 -3.51
CA ARG A 284 -22.46 -19.42 -4.75
C ARG A 284 -21.81 -18.85 -6.02
N GLU A 285 -21.18 -17.69 -5.92
CA GLU A 285 -20.71 -16.95 -7.09
C GLU A 285 -19.23 -17.19 -7.33
N CYS A 286 -18.85 -17.16 -8.60
CA CYS A 286 -17.49 -17.26 -9.08
C CYS A 286 -17.25 -16.17 -10.11
N TRP A 287 -16.14 -15.45 -9.92
CA TRP A 287 -15.73 -14.30 -10.72
C TRP A 287 -14.31 -14.51 -11.20
N CYS A 288 -14.06 -14.16 -12.46
CA CYS A 288 -12.76 -14.24 -13.10
C CYS A 288 -12.33 -12.85 -13.56
N GLY A 289 -11.03 -12.63 -13.65
CA GLY A 289 -10.50 -11.39 -14.21
C GLY A 289 -9.03 -11.49 -14.53
N ASP A 290 -8.55 -10.61 -15.41
CA ASP A 290 -7.11 -10.46 -15.69
C ASP A 290 -6.47 -9.38 -14.83
N ALA A 291 -7.29 -8.61 -14.12
CA ALA A 291 -6.87 -7.60 -13.18
C ALA A 291 -7.85 -7.58 -12.00
N VAL A 292 -7.29 -7.31 -10.83
CA VAL A 292 -8.03 -6.96 -9.62
C VAL A 292 -8.08 -5.44 -9.57
N ALA A 293 -9.26 -4.86 -9.41
CA ALA A 293 -9.38 -3.42 -9.18
C ALA A 293 -8.48 -3.05 -7.99
N PRO A 294 -7.51 -2.12 -8.11
CA PRO A 294 -6.48 -2.03 -7.08
C PRO A 294 -7.03 -1.55 -5.71
N THR A 295 -8.24 -0.96 -5.64
CA THR A 295 -8.95 -0.53 -4.40
C THR A 295 -9.51 -1.73 -3.67
N ARG A 296 -9.48 -2.88 -4.34
CA ARG A 296 -10.06 -4.14 -3.95
C ARG A 296 -8.98 -5.20 -3.76
N TRP A 297 -7.71 -4.82 -3.77
CA TRP A 297 -6.64 -5.72 -3.36
C TRP A 297 -6.76 -6.02 -1.86
N PRO A 298 -6.69 -7.30 -1.43
CA PRO A 298 -6.91 -7.65 -0.04
C PRO A 298 -5.76 -7.18 0.86
N ALA A 299 -6.09 -6.69 2.05
CA ALA A 299 -5.10 -6.50 3.11
C ALA A 299 -4.61 -7.87 3.65
N THR A 300 -3.37 -7.95 4.12
CA THR A 300 -2.75 -9.17 4.65
C THR A 300 -2.84 -9.27 6.18
N THR A 301 -4.01 -8.92 6.73
CA THR A 301 -4.28 -8.94 8.19
C THR A 301 -5.24 -10.08 8.55
N LEU A 302 -5.23 -10.53 9.81
CA LEU A 302 -6.25 -11.50 10.26
C LEU A 302 -7.68 -10.93 10.15
N ALA A 303 -7.86 -9.63 10.40
CA ALA A 303 -9.16 -8.98 10.35
C ALA A 303 -9.77 -8.91 8.93
N SER A 304 -8.93 -8.86 7.88
CA SER A 304 -9.43 -8.92 6.50
C SER A 304 -9.87 -10.33 6.13
N LEU A 305 -9.16 -11.38 6.57
CA LEU A 305 -9.58 -12.77 6.36
C LEU A 305 -10.98 -13.05 6.91
N GLU A 306 -11.29 -12.51 8.09
CA GLU A 306 -12.60 -12.69 8.74
C GLU A 306 -13.79 -12.15 7.92
N LYS A 307 -13.54 -11.33 6.90
CA LYS A 307 -14.58 -10.83 6.01
C LYS A 307 -15.08 -11.87 5.01
N CYS A 308 -14.26 -12.88 4.71
CA CYS A 308 -14.61 -14.00 3.83
C CYS A 308 -15.10 -15.17 4.66
N ASN A 309 -16.30 -15.02 5.23
CA ASN A 309 -16.86 -15.93 6.22
C ASN A 309 -18.08 -16.73 5.74
N TYR A 310 -18.43 -16.65 4.45
CA TYR A 310 -19.57 -17.38 3.88
C TYR A 310 -19.12 -18.75 3.38
N LYS A 311 -19.86 -19.81 3.74
CA LYS A 311 -19.53 -21.18 3.31
C LYS A 311 -19.87 -21.42 1.85
N CYS A 312 -19.06 -22.19 1.14
CA CYS A 312 -19.31 -22.53 -0.26
C CYS A 312 -20.56 -23.42 -0.39
N THR A 313 -21.35 -23.24 -1.45
CA THR A 313 -22.57 -24.06 -1.67
C THR A 313 -22.26 -25.52 -1.99
N GLY A 314 -21.13 -25.79 -2.65
CA GLY A 314 -20.67 -27.14 -2.99
C GLY A 314 -19.81 -27.82 -1.93
N ASP A 315 -19.27 -27.06 -0.97
CA ASP A 315 -18.45 -27.60 0.13
C ASP A 315 -18.51 -26.70 1.37
N GLN A 316 -19.21 -27.16 2.41
CA GLN A 316 -19.37 -26.43 3.68
C GLN A 316 -18.08 -26.39 4.52
N GLY A 317 -17.04 -27.13 4.14
CA GLY A 317 -15.70 -27.03 4.73
C GLY A 317 -14.98 -25.74 4.35
N GLN A 318 -15.32 -25.16 3.20
CA GLN A 318 -14.60 -24.03 2.60
C GLN A 318 -15.33 -22.70 2.79
N TYR A 319 -14.57 -21.60 2.73
CA TYR A 319 -15.11 -20.24 2.65
C TYR A 319 -15.07 -19.73 1.21
N CYS A 320 -16.18 -19.16 0.74
CA CYS A 320 -16.40 -18.65 -0.61
C CYS A 320 -16.89 -17.19 -0.57
N GLY A 321 -16.03 -16.30 -0.08
CA GLY A 321 -16.30 -14.88 0.05
C GLY A 321 -17.17 -14.49 1.24
N GLY A 322 -17.84 -13.35 1.15
CA GLY A 322 -18.70 -12.74 2.17
C GLY A 322 -19.63 -11.68 1.57
N ASP A 323 -20.23 -10.83 2.42
CA ASP A 323 -21.08 -9.72 1.97
C ASP A 323 -20.23 -8.60 1.35
N ALA A 324 -20.15 -8.59 0.03
CA ALA A 324 -19.25 -7.71 -0.70
C ALA A 324 -17.77 -7.98 -0.37
N TRP A 325 -17.40 -9.26 -0.26
CA TRP A 325 -16.01 -9.69 -0.10
C TRP A 325 -15.74 -10.96 -0.90
N LEU A 326 -14.62 -10.98 -1.63
CA LEU A 326 -14.22 -12.02 -2.56
C LEU A 326 -13.04 -12.81 -1.95
N SER A 327 -13.16 -14.14 -1.85
CA SER A 327 -12.00 -14.99 -1.59
C SER A 327 -11.18 -15.05 -2.87
N LEU A 328 -10.06 -14.31 -2.92
CA LEU A 328 -9.29 -14.06 -4.12
C LEU A 328 -8.11 -15.02 -4.26
N TYR A 329 -7.99 -15.60 -5.44
CA TYR A 329 -6.90 -16.47 -5.88
C TYR A 329 -6.26 -15.93 -7.15
N GLU A 330 -4.96 -16.16 -7.27
CA GLU A 330 -4.15 -15.75 -8.41
C GLU A 330 -3.43 -16.97 -8.99
N ARG A 331 -3.42 -17.07 -10.31
CA ARG A 331 -2.72 -18.15 -11.01
C ARG A 331 -1.22 -17.98 -10.81
N CYS A 332 -0.56 -19.06 -10.44
CA CYS A 332 0.89 -19.11 -10.28
C CYS A 332 1.58 -19.18 -11.64
N GLU A 333 2.68 -18.44 -11.78
CA GLU A 333 3.48 -18.42 -13.00
C GLU A 333 4.21 -19.75 -13.22
N ALA A 334 4.37 -20.14 -14.48
CA ALA A 334 5.00 -21.40 -14.83
C ALA A 334 6.49 -21.39 -14.49
N GLY A 335 6.89 -22.22 -13.52
CA GLY A 335 8.28 -22.32 -13.07
C GLY A 335 8.56 -21.61 -11.73
N GLU A 336 7.56 -20.98 -11.11
CA GLU A 336 7.67 -20.39 -9.78
C GLU A 336 7.00 -21.28 -8.71
N ALA A 337 7.42 -21.10 -7.45
CA ALA A 337 6.76 -21.75 -6.32
C ALA A 337 5.37 -21.13 -6.11
N CYS A 338 4.34 -21.97 -6.06
CA CYS A 338 2.97 -21.54 -5.81
C CYS A 338 2.72 -21.57 -4.31
N GLU A 339 2.79 -20.41 -3.67
CA GLU A 339 2.67 -20.26 -2.21
C GLU A 339 1.57 -19.26 -1.86
N ASN A 340 0.76 -19.59 -0.84
CA ASN A 340 -0.29 -18.71 -0.33
C ASN A 340 0.30 -17.54 0.45
N VAL A 341 -0.38 -16.39 0.42
CA VAL A 341 0.01 -15.22 1.20
C VAL A 341 -0.06 -15.51 2.72
N VAL A 342 0.91 -14.99 3.46
CA VAL A 342 0.96 -15.09 4.93
C VAL A 342 0.24 -13.88 5.54
N PHE A 343 -0.62 -14.14 6.52
CA PHE A 343 -1.42 -13.12 7.22
C PHE A 343 -0.91 -12.99 8.65
N THR A 344 -0.67 -11.74 9.08
CA THR A 344 -0.11 -11.42 10.39
C THR A 344 -0.95 -10.39 11.13
#